data_AF-A0A2U0E2Y1-F1
#
_entry.id   AF-A0A2U0E2Y1-F1
#
_cell.length_a   1.000
_cell.length_b   1.000
_cell.length_c   1.000
_cell.angle_alpha   90.00
_cell.angle_beta   90.00
_cell.angle_gamma   90.00
#
_symmetry.space_group_name_H-M   'P 1'
#
loop_
_entity.id
_entity.type
_entity.pdbx_description
1 polymer ?
#
loop_
_entity_poly.entity_id
_entity_poly.type
_entity_poly.pdbx_seq_one_letter_code
_entity_poly.pdbx_strand_id
1 'polypeptide(L)'
;MKKFNLLLLIFGFSFTMFQAQTSKKSINENHFKTSDLVDLDLSSKGYNVITKAPKGAIIIQDGKDIAVYGGKFFKMTFSKQDFSNPFNEDEKYSNIAEKVADIKTLASDKEMNPGFVKFEAEDKNGFLNRSTASGLSFTYGVKAGDNAIMISDGITYDISPDKFTKYTDEDIRVMYEAAKATVAK
;
A
#
# COMPACT_ATOMS: atom_id res chain seq x y z
N MET A 1 -66.74 -36.69 12.60
CA MET A 1 -66.35 -35.43 11.92
C MET A 1 -65.30 -35.77 10.87
N LYS A 2 -65.46 -35.22 9.66
CA LYS A 2 -64.86 -35.68 8.40
C LYS A 2 -63.35 -35.39 8.33
N LYS A 3 -62.59 -36.38 7.86
CA LYS A 3 -61.21 -36.25 7.38
C LYS A 3 -61.22 -35.62 5.99
N PHE A 4 -60.35 -34.65 5.73
CA PHE A 4 -60.07 -34.14 4.38
C PHE A 4 -58.57 -34.28 4.11
N ASN A 5 -58.25 -34.95 3.01
CA ASN A 5 -56.93 -35.02 2.39
C ASN A 5 -56.61 -33.69 1.70
N LEU A 6 -55.35 -33.26 1.72
CA LEU A 6 -54.76 -32.55 0.59
C LEU A 6 -53.30 -32.99 0.40
N LEU A 7 -52.95 -33.17 -0.86
CA LEU A 7 -51.86 -33.92 -1.44
C LEU A 7 -50.75 -32.96 -1.95
N LEU A 8 -49.50 -33.46 -1.97
CA LEU A 8 -48.35 -33.03 -2.82
C LEU A 8 -47.71 -31.67 -2.44
N LEU A 9 -46.39 -31.44 -2.48
CA LEU A 9 -45.38 -31.80 -3.50
C LEU A 9 -43.98 -31.80 -2.84
N ILE A 10 -43.20 -32.87 -3.02
CA ILE A 10 -41.77 -32.91 -2.67
C ILE A 10 -41.02 -32.31 -3.85
N PHE A 11 -40.55 -31.06 -3.72
CA PHE A 11 -39.55 -30.53 -4.65
C PHE A 11 -38.17 -30.94 -4.17
N GLY A 12 -37.57 -31.90 -4.88
CA GLY A 12 -36.14 -32.15 -4.82
C GLY A 12 -35.40 -30.96 -5.40
N PHE A 13 -34.86 -30.10 -4.53
CA PHE A 13 -33.78 -29.20 -4.92
C PHE A 13 -32.46 -29.94 -4.69
N SER A 14 -31.89 -30.47 -5.78
CA SER A 14 -30.47 -30.78 -5.81
C SER A 14 -29.70 -29.48 -5.57
N PHE A 15 -29.13 -29.34 -4.37
CA PHE A 15 -28.05 -28.38 -4.15
C PHE A 15 -26.83 -28.91 -4.91
N THR A 16 -26.64 -28.43 -6.14
CA THR A 16 -25.31 -28.44 -6.76
C THR A 16 -24.46 -27.51 -5.92
N MET A 17 -23.68 -28.09 -5.00
CA MET A 17 -22.67 -27.36 -4.24
C MET A 17 -21.66 -26.85 -5.26
N PHE A 18 -21.79 -25.58 -5.66
CA PHE A 18 -20.74 -24.88 -6.39
C PHE A 18 -19.55 -24.80 -5.41
N GLN A 19 -18.64 -25.77 -5.50
CA GLN A 19 -17.31 -25.61 -4.95
C GLN A 19 -16.66 -24.49 -5.76
N ALA A 20 -16.78 -23.26 -5.25
CA ALA A 20 -15.81 -22.24 -5.58
C ALA A 20 -14.45 -22.80 -5.14
N GLN A 21 -13.72 -23.37 -6.09
CA GLN A 21 -12.28 -23.55 -5.98
C GLN A 21 -11.69 -22.15 -5.80
N THR A 22 -11.69 -21.67 -4.56
CA THR A 22 -10.76 -20.65 -4.14
C THR A 22 -9.39 -21.32 -4.26
N SER A 23 -8.73 -21.10 -5.40
CA SER A 23 -7.28 -21.24 -5.42
C SER A 23 -6.80 -20.21 -4.40
N LYS A 24 -6.59 -20.65 -3.15
CA LYS A 24 -5.78 -19.91 -2.20
C LYS A 24 -4.41 -19.84 -2.84
N LYS A 25 -4.18 -18.82 -3.65
CA LYS A 25 -2.86 -18.43 -4.11
C LYS A 25 -2.06 -18.32 -2.82
N SER A 26 -1.11 -19.23 -2.62
CA SER A 26 -0.32 -19.27 -1.40
C SER A 26 0.28 -17.88 -1.21
N ILE A 27 -0.08 -17.23 -0.10
CA ILE A 27 0.54 -15.97 0.30
C ILE A 27 2.04 -16.22 0.36
N ASN A 28 2.81 -15.44 -0.38
CA ASN A 28 4.26 -15.52 -0.30
C ASN A 28 4.69 -14.94 1.06
N GLU A 29 5.18 -15.80 1.94
CA GLU A 29 5.66 -15.45 3.29
C GLU A 29 7.18 -15.19 3.33
N ASN A 30 7.81 -14.96 2.18
CA ASN A 30 9.23 -14.67 2.15
C ASN A 30 9.52 -13.23 2.58
N HIS A 31 10.58 -13.08 3.37
CA HIS A 31 11.28 -11.81 3.51
C HIS A 31 12.12 -11.58 2.25
N PHE A 32 12.03 -10.39 1.66
CA PHE A 32 12.72 -10.06 0.41
C PHE A 32 14.00 -9.29 0.68
N LYS A 33 14.97 -9.42 -0.22
CA LYS A 33 16.13 -8.52 -0.33
C LYS A 33 15.95 -7.61 -1.53
N THR A 34 16.68 -6.50 -1.56
CA THR A 34 16.68 -5.57 -2.71
C THR A 34 17.06 -6.26 -4.03
N SER A 35 17.92 -7.28 -3.99
CA SER A 35 18.30 -8.10 -5.14
C SER A 35 17.17 -8.96 -5.72
N ASP A 36 16.09 -9.18 -4.97
CA ASP A 36 14.96 -10.01 -5.38
C ASP A 36 13.92 -9.19 -6.18
N LEU A 37 14.09 -7.87 -6.23
CA LEU A 37 13.14 -6.95 -6.81
C LEU A 37 13.38 -6.74 -8.31
N VAL A 38 12.29 -6.70 -9.06
CA VAL A 38 12.27 -6.45 -10.51
C VAL A 38 11.50 -5.16 -10.80
N ASP A 39 11.72 -4.61 -11.99
CA ASP A 39 10.93 -3.47 -12.45
C ASP A 39 9.45 -3.82 -12.60
N LEU A 40 8.59 -2.95 -12.08
CA LEU A 40 7.14 -3.02 -12.18
C LEU A 40 6.62 -1.69 -12.70
N ASP A 41 6.03 -1.73 -13.89
CA ASP A 41 5.40 -0.56 -14.53
C ASP A 41 3.97 -0.36 -14.00
N LEU A 42 3.73 0.78 -13.35
CA LEU A 42 2.44 1.13 -12.77
C LEU A 42 1.57 1.99 -13.71
N SER A 43 2.07 2.31 -14.91
CA SER A 43 1.42 3.24 -15.85
C SER A 43 0.06 2.74 -16.32
N SER A 44 -0.13 1.42 -16.41
CA SER A 44 -1.42 0.80 -16.74
C SER A 44 -2.51 1.04 -15.69
N LYS A 45 -2.13 1.49 -14.49
CA LYS A 45 -3.03 1.90 -13.39
C LYS A 45 -3.13 3.41 -13.24
N GLY A 46 -2.62 4.15 -14.23
CA GLY A 46 -2.62 5.61 -14.22
C GLY A 46 -1.51 6.24 -13.38
N TYR A 47 -0.54 5.46 -12.90
CA TYR A 47 0.64 5.96 -12.18
C TYR A 47 1.83 5.90 -13.12
N ASN A 48 2.22 7.02 -13.74
CA ASN A 48 3.25 7.06 -14.78
C ASN A 48 4.67 6.94 -14.20
N VAL A 49 4.93 5.82 -13.53
CA VAL A 49 6.18 5.49 -12.84
C VAL A 49 6.52 4.02 -13.03
N ILE A 50 7.81 3.72 -12.97
CA ILE A 50 8.35 2.37 -12.84
C ILE A 50 8.94 2.26 -11.44
N THR A 51 8.51 1.27 -10.67
CA THR A 51 9.02 0.98 -9.32
C THR A 51 9.71 -0.38 -9.27
N LYS A 52 10.31 -0.74 -8.12
CA LYS A 52 10.85 -2.08 -7.86
C LYS A 52 9.89 -2.87 -6.98
N ALA A 53 9.66 -4.14 -7.28
CA ALA A 53 8.82 -5.02 -6.47
C ALA A 53 9.21 -6.49 -6.66
N PRO A 54 8.83 -7.40 -5.74
CA PRO A 54 9.02 -8.83 -5.95
C PRO A 54 8.39 -9.33 -7.24
N LYS A 55 9.06 -10.30 -7.88
CA LYS A 55 8.52 -10.92 -9.10
C LYS A 55 7.14 -11.54 -8.82
N GLY A 56 6.15 -11.16 -9.62
CA GLY A 56 4.76 -11.62 -9.46
C GLY A 56 3.93 -10.82 -8.45
N ALA A 57 4.46 -9.68 -7.98
CA ALA A 57 3.67 -8.70 -7.23
C ALA A 57 2.40 -8.34 -7.99
N ILE A 58 1.31 -8.17 -7.24
CA ILE A 58 0.01 -7.75 -7.79
C ILE A 58 -0.27 -6.32 -7.38
N ILE A 59 -1.06 -5.63 -8.19
CA ILE A 59 -1.53 -4.28 -7.89
C ILE A 59 -2.97 -4.37 -7.40
N ILE A 60 -3.22 -3.87 -6.19
CA ILE A 60 -4.53 -3.82 -5.56
C ILE A 60 -5.00 -2.36 -5.62
N GLN A 61 -6.21 -2.12 -6.14
CA GLN A 61 -6.80 -0.78 -6.17
C GLN A 61 -7.40 -0.44 -4.80
N ASP A 62 -7.10 0.75 -4.27
CA ASP A 62 -7.64 1.27 -3.01
C ASP A 62 -8.21 2.68 -3.20
N GLY A 63 -9.45 2.77 -3.66
CA GLY A 63 -10.04 4.06 -4.02
C GLY A 63 -9.21 4.78 -5.09
N LYS A 64 -8.62 5.93 -4.74
CA LYS A 64 -7.73 6.71 -5.63
C LYS A 64 -6.27 6.23 -5.59
N ASP A 65 -5.93 5.42 -4.60
CA ASP A 65 -4.59 4.91 -4.36
C ASP A 65 -4.43 3.51 -4.95
N ILE A 66 -3.19 3.06 -5.09
CA ILE A 66 -2.88 1.67 -5.41
C ILE A 66 -1.88 1.10 -4.41
N ALA A 67 -1.97 -0.19 -4.17
CA ALA A 67 -0.99 -0.91 -3.39
C ALA A 67 -0.28 -1.95 -4.24
N VAL A 68 1.05 -1.96 -4.15
CA VAL A 68 1.91 -3.01 -4.72
C VAL A 68 2.10 -4.08 -3.66
N TYR A 69 1.51 -5.25 -3.88
CA TYR A 69 1.55 -6.39 -2.98
C TYR A 69 2.49 -7.48 -3.54
N GLY A 70 3.70 -7.57 -2.97
CA GLY A 70 4.69 -8.60 -3.30
C GLY A 70 4.57 -9.87 -2.45
N GLY A 71 3.82 -9.81 -1.35
CA GLY A 71 3.66 -10.88 -0.38
C GLY A 71 3.44 -10.29 1.02
N LYS A 72 3.38 -11.17 2.03
CA LYS A 72 3.13 -10.77 3.43
C LYS A 72 4.10 -9.68 3.90
N PHE A 73 5.37 -9.78 3.56
CA PHE A 73 6.43 -8.87 4.02
C PHE A 73 6.84 -7.79 3.01
N PHE A 74 6.10 -7.63 1.90
CA PHE A 74 6.35 -6.55 0.94
C PHE A 74 5.03 -5.94 0.45
N LYS A 75 4.69 -4.76 0.98
CA LYS A 75 3.49 -4.00 0.62
C LYS A 75 3.83 -2.52 0.62
N MET A 76 3.62 -1.85 -0.50
CA MET A 76 3.81 -0.41 -0.61
C MET A 76 2.54 0.24 -1.15
N THR A 77 2.14 1.35 -0.55
CA THR A 77 1.03 2.17 -1.04
C THR A 77 1.57 3.32 -1.89
N PHE A 78 0.90 3.61 -3.00
CA PHE A 78 1.19 4.71 -3.90
C PHE A 78 -0.04 5.60 -3.96
N SER A 79 0.10 6.83 -3.46
CA SER A 79 -0.95 7.84 -3.47
C SER A 79 -0.62 8.93 -4.46
N LYS A 80 -1.53 9.17 -5.41
CA LYS A 80 -1.39 10.26 -6.38
C LYS A 80 -1.97 11.53 -5.79
N GLN A 81 -1.14 12.56 -5.68
CA GLN A 81 -1.48 13.86 -5.14
C GLN A 81 -1.10 14.95 -6.13
N ASP A 82 -1.79 16.08 -6.07
CA ASP A 82 -1.29 17.28 -6.71
C ASP A 82 -0.23 17.97 -5.82
N PHE A 83 0.33 19.06 -6.34
CA PHE A 83 1.27 19.90 -5.61
C PHE A 83 0.58 20.96 -4.74
N SER A 84 -0.70 20.80 -4.37
CA SER A 84 -1.34 21.73 -3.44
C SER A 84 -0.68 21.70 -2.06
N ASN A 85 -0.57 22.88 -1.44
CA ASN A 85 -0.16 23.02 -0.05
C ASN A 85 -1.42 22.95 0.84
N PRO A 86 -1.55 21.96 1.73
CA PRO A 86 -2.74 21.81 2.58
C PRO A 86 -2.84 22.89 3.68
N PHE A 87 -1.79 23.67 3.91
CA PHE A 87 -1.75 24.75 4.91
C PHE A 87 -2.06 26.12 4.32
N ASN A 88 -1.93 26.26 3.00
CA ASN A 88 -2.24 27.49 2.28
C ASN A 88 -2.76 27.16 0.87
N GLU A 89 -4.06 27.32 0.65
CA GLU A 89 -4.73 26.95 -0.60
C GLU A 89 -4.28 27.77 -1.82
N ASP A 90 -3.70 28.96 -1.59
CA ASP A 90 -3.13 29.82 -2.64
C ASP A 90 -1.71 29.40 -3.03
N GLU A 91 -1.07 28.52 -2.25
CA GLU A 91 0.29 28.04 -2.48
C GLU A 91 0.33 26.62 -3.04
N LYS A 92 1.31 26.39 -3.90
CA LYS A 92 1.65 25.07 -4.42
C LYS A 92 3.11 24.80 -4.15
N TYR A 93 3.40 23.55 -3.79
CA TYR A 93 4.76 23.05 -3.73
C TYR A 93 5.40 23.15 -5.12
N SER A 94 6.61 23.71 -5.18
CA SER A 94 7.35 23.85 -6.43
C SER A 94 8.01 22.53 -6.85
N ASN A 95 8.23 21.62 -5.89
CA ASN A 95 8.87 20.34 -6.11
C ASN A 95 8.52 19.32 -5.01
N ILE A 96 8.96 18.07 -5.19
CA ILE A 96 8.70 16.97 -4.25
C ILE A 96 9.39 17.20 -2.90
N ALA A 97 10.58 17.78 -2.88
CA ALA A 97 11.35 17.95 -1.65
C ALA A 97 10.62 18.87 -0.66
N GLU A 98 10.00 19.95 -1.16
CA GLU A 98 9.17 20.83 -0.34
C GLU A 98 7.96 20.09 0.25
N LYS A 99 7.23 19.34 -0.59
CA LYS A 99 6.08 18.55 -0.12
C LYS A 99 6.49 17.51 0.93
N VAL A 100 7.62 16.83 0.73
CA VAL A 100 8.16 15.85 1.68
C VAL A 100 8.63 16.52 2.97
N ALA A 101 9.19 17.74 2.90
CA ALA A 101 9.64 18.48 4.07
C ALA A 101 8.47 18.82 5.01
N ASP A 102 7.32 19.20 4.47
CA ASP A 102 6.12 19.44 5.26
C ASP A 102 5.59 18.14 5.87
N ILE A 103 5.49 17.06 5.09
CA ILE A 103 5.09 15.74 5.61
C ILE A 103 6.05 15.28 6.72
N LYS A 104 7.35 15.52 6.56
CA LYS A 104 8.36 15.21 7.57
C LYS A 104 8.11 16.01 8.85
N THR A 105 7.81 17.31 8.73
CA THR A 105 7.49 18.16 9.87
C THR A 105 6.31 17.59 10.66
N LEU A 106 5.21 17.25 9.97
CA LEU A 106 4.02 16.63 10.58
C LEU A 106 4.33 15.25 11.20
N ALA A 107 5.17 14.45 10.55
CA ALA A 107 5.56 13.14 11.05
C ALA A 107 6.35 13.20 12.37
N SER A 108 7.09 14.29 12.60
CA SER A 108 7.84 14.53 13.85
C SER A 108 7.09 15.37 14.89
N ASP A 109 5.97 15.97 14.52
CA ASP A 109 5.15 16.75 15.43
C ASP A 109 4.59 15.84 16.53
N LYS A 110 4.88 16.15 17.79
CA LYS A 110 4.49 15.29 18.92
C LYS A 110 3.02 15.40 19.31
N GLU A 111 2.33 16.46 18.90
CA GLU A 111 0.89 16.59 19.12
C GLU A 111 0.13 15.74 18.09
N MET A 112 0.56 15.77 16.83
CA MET A 112 -0.04 14.97 15.76
C MET A 112 0.41 13.50 15.76
N ASN A 113 1.68 13.26 16.09
CA ASN A 113 2.29 11.94 16.16
C ASN A 113 3.01 11.74 17.50
N PRO A 114 2.27 11.52 18.61
CA PRO A 114 2.85 11.33 19.94
C PRO A 114 3.76 10.10 20.03
N GLY A 115 3.64 9.16 19.08
CA GLY A 115 4.49 7.98 18.99
C GLY A 115 5.85 8.23 18.33
N PHE A 116 6.11 9.41 17.76
CA PHE A 116 7.38 9.70 17.08
C PHE A 116 8.59 9.58 18.03
N VAL A 117 9.63 8.88 17.57
CA VAL A 117 10.88 8.70 18.31
C VAL A 117 12.01 9.49 17.65
N LYS A 118 12.31 9.21 16.37
CA LYS A 118 13.39 9.86 15.60
C LYS A 118 13.25 9.61 14.10
N PHE A 119 13.98 10.39 13.31
CA PHE A 119 14.33 10.02 11.93
C PHE A 119 15.57 9.11 11.96
N GLU A 120 15.50 8.01 11.21
CA GLU A 120 16.58 7.02 11.08
C GLU A 120 17.40 7.24 9.80
N ALA A 121 16.77 7.80 8.77
CA ALA A 121 17.44 8.23 7.56
C ALA A 121 16.64 9.35 6.90
N GLU A 122 17.33 10.22 6.19
CA GLU A 122 16.73 11.32 5.46
C GLU A 122 17.36 11.40 4.08
N ASP A 123 16.51 11.48 3.07
CA ASP A 123 16.86 11.71 1.67
C ASP A 123 16.12 12.97 1.19
N LYS A 124 16.57 13.55 0.08
CA LYS A 124 15.95 14.76 -0.49
C LYS A 124 14.43 14.63 -0.71
N ASN A 125 13.99 13.44 -1.10
CA ASN A 125 12.59 13.17 -1.45
C ASN A 125 11.94 12.12 -0.52
N GLY A 126 12.53 11.82 0.64
CA GLY A 126 11.93 10.87 1.56
C GLY A 126 12.67 10.72 2.87
N PHE A 127 12.11 9.93 3.77
CA PHE A 127 12.70 9.67 5.08
C PHE A 127 12.25 8.33 5.64
N LEU A 128 13.07 7.80 6.54
CA LEU A 128 12.71 6.71 7.46
C LEU A 128 12.49 7.32 8.85
N ASN A 129 11.37 7.01 9.48
CA ASN A 129 11.06 7.43 10.84
C ASN A 129 10.75 6.22 11.72
N ARG A 130 11.11 6.32 13.00
CA ARG A 130 10.74 5.34 14.02
C ARG A 130 9.64 5.88 14.90
N SER A 131 8.62 5.07 15.14
CA SER A 131 7.58 5.32 16.13
C SER A 131 7.50 4.18 17.15
N THR A 132 6.95 4.46 18.33
CA THR A 132 6.68 3.45 19.37
C THR A 132 5.57 2.47 18.98
N ALA A 133 4.63 2.90 18.13
CA ALA A 133 3.45 2.12 17.77
C ALA A 133 3.68 1.21 16.54
N SER A 134 4.28 1.74 15.48
CA SER A 134 4.48 1.04 14.19
C SER A 134 5.89 0.48 14.01
N GLY A 135 6.88 0.90 14.81
CA GLY A 135 8.28 0.57 14.56
C GLY A 135 8.86 1.49 13.48
N LEU A 136 9.63 0.94 12.55
CA LEU A 136 10.19 1.68 11.42
C LEU A 136 9.13 1.85 10.32
N SER A 137 9.04 3.03 9.74
CA SER A 137 8.18 3.34 8.57
C SER A 137 8.90 4.29 7.62
N PHE A 138 8.41 4.42 6.39
CA PHE A 138 8.97 5.36 5.41
C PHE A 138 7.92 6.20 4.70
N THR A 139 8.39 7.32 4.17
CA THR A 139 7.69 8.08 3.13
C THR A 139 8.69 8.48 2.06
N TYR A 140 8.32 8.33 0.80
CA TYR A 140 9.12 8.77 -0.34
C TYR A 140 8.24 9.39 -1.42
N GLY A 141 8.71 10.42 -2.10
CA GLY A 141 7.98 11.14 -3.14
C GLY A 141 8.66 11.06 -4.50
N VAL A 142 7.87 10.99 -5.57
CA VAL A 142 8.34 11.07 -6.97
C VAL A 142 7.45 12.03 -7.75
N LYS A 143 8.04 12.90 -8.57
CA LYS A 143 7.27 13.74 -9.52
C LYS A 143 6.98 12.93 -10.77
N ALA A 144 5.72 12.75 -11.13
CA ALA A 144 5.29 12.08 -12.35
C ALA A 144 4.28 12.95 -13.11
N GLY A 145 4.77 13.66 -14.14
CA GLY A 145 4.02 14.72 -14.81
C GLY A 145 3.67 15.85 -13.84
N ASP A 146 2.39 16.20 -13.79
CA ASP A 146 1.85 17.24 -12.89
C ASP A 146 1.51 16.74 -11.49
N ASN A 147 1.73 15.44 -11.21
CA ASN A 147 1.40 14.83 -9.94
C ASN A 147 2.64 14.53 -9.10
N ALA A 148 2.45 14.56 -7.79
CA ALA A 148 3.32 13.91 -6.81
C ALA A 148 2.79 12.49 -6.54
N ILE A 149 3.66 11.50 -6.67
CA ILE A 149 3.39 10.13 -6.24
C ILE A 149 4.06 9.94 -4.89
N MET A 150 3.24 9.87 -3.83
CA MET A 150 3.71 9.58 -2.47
C MET A 150 3.67 8.08 -2.25
N ILE A 151 4.78 7.54 -1.74
CA ILE A 151 5.01 6.11 -1.54
C ILE A 151 5.26 5.88 -0.05
N SER A 152 4.57 4.92 0.56
CA SER A 152 4.76 4.54 1.96
C SER A 152 4.72 3.03 2.13
N ASP A 153 5.22 2.54 3.26
CA ASP A 153 5.08 1.14 3.63
C ASP A 153 3.61 0.78 3.94
N GLY A 154 3.33 -0.51 3.80
CA GLY A 154 2.05 -1.09 4.18
C GLY A 154 0.95 -0.91 3.14
N ILE A 155 -0.23 -1.32 3.58
CA ILE A 155 -1.50 -1.30 2.84
C ILE A 155 -2.63 -1.24 3.88
N THR A 156 -3.77 -0.64 3.53
CA THR A 156 -4.92 -0.55 4.44
C THR A 156 -5.46 -1.93 4.83
N TYR A 157 -5.97 -2.05 6.06
CA TYR A 157 -6.42 -3.33 6.64
C TYR A 157 -7.51 -4.02 5.81
N ASP A 158 -8.43 -3.23 5.26
CA ASP A 158 -9.61 -3.75 4.55
C ASP A 158 -9.23 -4.52 3.29
N ILE A 159 -8.21 -4.05 2.57
CA ILE A 159 -7.75 -4.65 1.32
C ILE A 159 -6.53 -5.56 1.49
N SER A 160 -5.83 -5.50 2.63
CA SER A 160 -4.66 -6.35 2.93
C SER A 160 -5.05 -7.84 2.89
N PRO A 161 -4.44 -8.66 2.01
CA PRO A 161 -4.70 -10.11 1.99
C PRO A 161 -4.35 -10.80 3.31
N ASP A 162 -3.37 -10.25 4.03
CA ASP A 162 -2.85 -10.81 5.29
C ASP A 162 -3.40 -10.09 6.52
N LYS A 163 -4.28 -9.10 6.32
CA LYS A 163 -4.74 -8.21 7.39
C LYS A 163 -3.54 -7.55 8.09
N PHE A 164 -3.26 -7.94 9.34
CA PHE A 164 -2.13 -7.44 10.09
C PHE A 164 -0.82 -8.10 9.67
N THR A 165 0.20 -7.28 9.46
CA THR A 165 1.57 -7.72 9.26
C THR A 165 2.47 -6.90 10.14
N LYS A 166 3.29 -7.58 10.95
CA LYS A 166 4.39 -6.95 11.66
C LYS A 166 5.64 -7.04 10.80
N TYR A 167 6.06 -5.93 10.23
CA TYR A 167 7.29 -5.84 9.46
C TYR A 167 8.51 -5.86 10.40
N THR A 168 9.60 -6.45 9.93
CA THR A 168 10.92 -6.22 10.52
C THR A 168 11.48 -4.89 10.00
N ASP A 169 12.47 -4.33 10.70
CA ASP A 169 13.18 -3.13 10.21
C ASP A 169 13.78 -3.36 8.81
N GLU A 170 14.22 -4.59 8.51
CA GLU A 170 14.80 -4.92 7.20
C GLU A 170 13.74 -4.94 6.10
N ASP A 171 12.54 -5.46 6.38
CA ASP A 171 11.42 -5.42 5.42
C ASP A 171 11.11 -3.98 5.00
N ILE A 172 11.06 -3.07 5.97
CA ILE A 172 10.82 -1.65 5.75
C ILE A 172 11.95 -1.01 4.94
N ARG A 173 13.21 -1.36 5.22
CA ARG A 173 14.37 -0.85 4.46
C ARG A 173 14.35 -1.32 3.01
N VAL A 174 14.00 -2.57 2.77
CA VAL A 174 13.89 -3.11 1.41
C VAL A 174 12.77 -2.41 0.62
N MET A 175 11.62 -2.15 1.25
CA MET A 175 10.56 -1.36 0.63
C MET A 175 10.96 0.11 0.41
N TYR A 176 11.73 0.70 1.33
CA TYR A 176 12.24 2.06 1.16
C TYR A 176 13.21 2.17 -0.01
N GLU A 177 14.14 1.23 -0.16
CA GLU A 177 15.04 1.17 -1.33
C GLU A 177 14.26 0.95 -2.63
N ALA A 178 13.18 0.17 -2.59
CA ALA A 178 12.28 0.00 -3.73
C ALA A 178 11.57 1.32 -4.11
N ALA A 179 11.12 2.07 -3.11
CA ALA A 179 10.51 3.38 -3.30
C ALA A 179 11.53 4.39 -3.88
N LYS A 180 12.77 4.41 -3.37
CA LYS A 180 13.87 5.26 -3.89
C LYS A 180 14.25 4.95 -5.33
N ALA A 181 14.15 3.68 -5.73
CA ALA A 181 14.38 3.26 -7.10
C ALA A 181 13.23 3.59 -8.07
N THR A 182 12.13 4.18 -7.57
CA THR A 182 10.98 4.56 -8.40
C THR A 182 11.31 5.77 -9.25
N VAL A 183 11.10 5.65 -10.56
CA VAL A 183 11.37 6.70 -11.54
C VAL A 183 10.12 7.03 -12.34
N ALA A 184 9.99 8.30 -12.73
CA ALA A 184 8.94 8.73 -13.64
C ALA A 184 9.15 8.13 -15.04
N LYS A 185 8.04 7.85 -15.72
CA LYS A 185 8.00 7.40 -17.11
C LYS A 185 7.63 8.55 -18.05
#